data_AF-A0A8S3HAK0-F1
#
_entry.id   AF-A0A8S3HAK0-F1
#
_cell.length_a   1.000
_cell.length_b   1.000
_cell.length_c   1.000
_cell.angle_alpha   90.00
_cell.angle_beta   90.00
_cell.angle_gamma   90.00
#
_symmetry.space_group_name_H-M   'P 1'
#
loop_
_entity.id
_entity.type
_entity.pdbx_description
1 polymer ?
#
loop_
_entity_poly.entity_id
_entity_poly.type
_entity_poly.pdbx_seq_one_letter_code
_entity_poly.pdbx_strand_id
1 'polypeptide(L)'
;MCLYHRYPAASAGALTVEKAKQISNENLYRIAVKQRLKSYLNVMKINFRGKDANWIPPAYVINETSQLKTDGEPVDLKDYSTQYVKRKAFADMIEAFIGAFLISTDYTITMQFMKWLSIDVIPLDKNNHIMEVPSILCSYSTNDEIRPIVGKFYKEQAFDDIEKIINYNFKNKAYLIAAFTHPSSFANRLTNCYERLEFLGDAVLDFLATRHIFITDTKITPGRVTDIRQDLSNNGRLAYILVAYRLHTKILHNSPDLFGKIQMYAGDNEV
;
A
#
# COMPACT_ATOMS: atom_id res chain seq x y z
N MET A 1 -6.76 3.27 -3.20
CA MET A 1 -7.89 3.98 -3.84
C MET A 1 -9.22 3.23 -3.73
N CYS A 2 -9.34 1.95 -4.11
CA CYS A 2 -10.64 1.25 -4.09
C CYS A 2 -11.36 1.27 -2.73
N LEU A 3 -10.68 0.88 -1.65
CA LEU A 3 -11.23 0.92 -0.28
C LEU A 3 -11.71 2.32 0.13
N TYR A 4 -10.97 3.35 -0.27
CA TYR A 4 -11.31 4.74 0.02
C TYR A 4 -12.66 5.15 -0.60
N HIS A 5 -12.95 4.69 -1.83
CA HIS A 5 -14.19 4.98 -2.54
C HIS A 5 -15.35 4.15 -1.99
N ARG A 6 -15.11 2.87 -1.70
CA ARG A 6 -16.15 1.94 -1.25
C ARG A 6 -16.63 2.23 0.17
N TYR A 7 -15.74 2.70 1.04
CA TYR A 7 -16.04 2.98 2.44
C TYR A 7 -15.83 4.48 2.73
N PRO A 8 -16.75 5.35 2.26
CA PRO A 8 -16.59 6.80 2.38
C PRO A 8 -16.63 7.30 3.84
N ALA A 9 -17.31 6.58 4.74
CA ALA A 9 -17.44 6.92 6.16
C ALA A 9 -16.47 6.14 7.07
N ALA A 10 -15.62 5.26 6.53
CA ALA A 10 -14.68 4.49 7.35
C ALA A 10 -13.48 5.34 7.79
N SER A 11 -13.08 5.14 9.04
CA SER A 11 -11.85 5.73 9.59
C SER A 11 -10.60 5.11 8.96
N ALA A 12 -9.47 5.81 9.07
CA ALA A 12 -8.17 5.31 8.60
C ALA A 12 -7.85 3.92 9.18
N GLY A 13 -8.10 3.71 10.49
CA GLY A 13 -7.90 2.42 11.14
C GLY A 13 -8.76 1.29 10.55
N ALA A 14 -10.05 1.56 10.28
CA ALA A 14 -10.92 0.58 9.64
C ALA A 14 -10.45 0.23 8.22
N LEU A 15 -10.01 1.23 7.45
CA LEU A 15 -9.44 1.03 6.12
C LEU A 15 -8.15 0.19 6.15
N THR A 16 -7.30 0.39 7.16
CA THR A 16 -6.10 -0.43 7.38
C THR A 16 -6.44 -1.89 7.66
N VAL A 17 -7.46 -2.16 8.48
CA VAL A 17 -7.94 -3.52 8.74
C VAL A 17 -8.50 -4.17 7.47
N GLU A 18 -9.30 -3.45 6.69
CA GLU A 18 -9.82 -3.97 5.42
C GLU A 18 -8.72 -4.20 4.39
N LYS A 19 -7.73 -3.31 4.30
CA LYS A 19 -6.52 -3.51 3.50
C LYS A 19 -5.83 -4.81 3.92
N ALA A 20 -5.54 -4.98 5.22
CA ALA A 20 -4.85 -6.15 5.74
C ALA A 20 -5.60 -7.46 5.44
N LYS A 21 -6.95 -7.45 5.46
CA LYS A 21 -7.75 -8.62 5.05
C LYS A 21 -7.52 -8.98 3.58
N GLN A 22 -7.56 -7.99 2.68
CA GLN A 22 -7.39 -8.20 1.24
C GLN A 22 -5.97 -8.66 0.88
N ILE A 23 -4.94 -8.07 1.48
CA ILE A 23 -3.53 -8.39 1.17
C ILE A 23 -2.92 -9.45 2.09
N SER A 24 -3.72 -10.10 2.94
CA SER A 24 -3.21 -11.13 3.83
C SER A 24 -2.62 -12.31 3.05
N ASN A 25 -1.53 -12.88 3.56
CA ASN A 25 -0.90 -14.07 2.95
C ASN A 25 -1.90 -15.23 2.76
N GLU A 26 -2.86 -15.37 3.67
CA GLU A 26 -3.91 -16.38 3.57
C GLU A 26 -4.86 -16.09 2.39
N ASN A 27 -5.25 -14.83 2.18
CA ASN A 27 -6.10 -14.46 1.05
C ASN A 27 -5.36 -14.60 -0.29
N LEU A 28 -4.11 -14.15 -0.37
CA LEU A 28 -3.28 -14.29 -1.57
C LEU A 28 -3.03 -15.76 -1.92
N TYR A 29 -2.83 -16.62 -0.91
CA TYR A 29 -2.75 -18.08 -1.11
C TYR A 29 -4.06 -18.64 -1.69
N ARG A 30 -5.22 -18.25 -1.16
CA ARG A 30 -6.53 -18.69 -1.69
C ARG A 30 -6.71 -18.29 -3.15
N ILE A 31 -6.29 -17.09 -3.52
CA ILE A 31 -6.29 -16.60 -4.91
C ILE A 31 -5.39 -17.48 -5.80
N ALA A 32 -4.16 -17.77 -5.35
CA ALA A 32 -3.24 -18.62 -6.10
C ALA A 32 -3.81 -20.03 -6.35
N VAL A 33 -4.52 -20.60 -5.37
CA VAL A 33 -5.22 -21.89 -5.50
C VAL A 33 -6.38 -21.78 -6.49
N LYS A 34 -7.23 -20.75 -6.37
CA LYS A 34 -8.39 -20.53 -7.25
C LYS A 34 -7.97 -20.40 -8.72
N GLN A 35 -6.86 -19.70 -8.97
CA GLN A 35 -6.32 -19.48 -10.32
C GLN A 35 -5.47 -20.64 -10.85
N ARG A 36 -5.39 -21.77 -10.13
CA ARG A 36 -4.55 -22.94 -10.49
C ARG A 36 -3.07 -22.58 -10.68
N LEU A 37 -2.60 -21.50 -10.04
CA LEU A 37 -1.19 -21.09 -10.10
C LEU A 37 -0.29 -21.96 -9.22
N LYS A 38 -0.90 -22.75 -8.32
CA LYS A 38 -0.19 -23.61 -7.37
C LYS A 38 0.77 -24.61 -8.04
N SER A 39 0.41 -25.11 -9.23
CA SER A 39 1.20 -26.10 -9.97
C SER A 39 2.46 -25.53 -10.60
N TYR A 40 2.54 -24.22 -10.79
CA TYR A 40 3.67 -23.56 -11.45
C TYR A 40 4.76 -23.11 -10.49
N LEU A 41 4.46 -23.03 -9.20
CA LEU A 41 5.44 -22.64 -8.20
C LEU A 41 6.33 -23.85 -7.87
N ASN A 42 7.62 -23.75 -8.16
CA ASN A 42 8.60 -24.75 -7.74
C ASN A 42 9.44 -24.16 -6.59
N VAL A 43 9.24 -24.67 -5.36
CA VAL A 43 9.90 -24.13 -4.15
C VAL A 43 10.99 -25.05 -3.63
N MET A 44 11.04 -26.29 -4.11
CA MET A 44 12.05 -27.23 -3.63
C MET A 44 13.40 -26.88 -4.21
N LYS A 45 14.38 -26.66 -3.32
CA LYS A 45 15.78 -26.71 -3.72
C LYS A 45 16.05 -28.11 -4.23
N ILE A 46 16.49 -28.21 -5.48
CA ILE A 46 16.82 -29.48 -6.10
C ILE A 46 18.06 -30.03 -5.39
N ASN A 47 17.87 -31.11 -4.65
CA ASN A 47 18.92 -31.84 -3.96
C ASN A 47 19.20 -33.12 -4.75
N PHE A 48 20.41 -33.23 -5.28
CA PHE A 48 20.83 -34.37 -6.09
C PHE A 48 21.48 -35.49 -5.28
N ARG A 49 21.74 -35.30 -3.97
CA ARG A 49 22.56 -36.20 -3.15
C ARG A 49 22.05 -36.32 -1.73
N GLY A 50 22.24 -37.51 -1.14
CA GLY A 50 21.92 -37.81 0.25
C GLY A 50 20.52 -38.40 0.44
N LYS A 51 20.14 -38.64 1.71
CA LYS A 51 18.82 -39.15 2.09
C LYS A 51 17.67 -38.18 1.75
N ASP A 52 17.98 -36.90 1.55
CA ASP A 52 17.02 -35.83 1.19
C ASP A 52 17.02 -35.50 -0.32
N ALA A 53 17.51 -36.41 -1.17
CA ALA A 53 17.47 -36.21 -2.62
C ALA A 53 16.01 -36.21 -3.11
N ASN A 54 15.64 -35.21 -3.91
CA ASN A 54 14.24 -34.94 -4.30
C ASN A 54 14.04 -34.75 -5.81
N TRP A 55 15.03 -35.15 -6.61
CA TRP A 55 15.04 -34.95 -8.05
C TRP A 55 15.04 -36.26 -8.80
N ILE A 56 14.16 -36.37 -9.80
CA ILE A 56 14.07 -37.51 -10.69
C ILE A 56 14.43 -37.05 -12.12
N PRO A 57 15.33 -37.76 -12.83
CA PRO A 57 15.65 -37.46 -14.22
C PRO A 57 14.41 -37.55 -15.14
N PRO A 58 14.32 -36.69 -16.18
CA PRO A 58 13.28 -36.82 -17.21
C PRO A 58 13.27 -38.25 -17.81
N ALA A 59 12.08 -38.83 -17.97
CA ALA A 59 11.84 -40.19 -18.45
C ALA A 59 12.25 -41.34 -17.50
N TYR A 60 12.62 -41.06 -16.26
CA TYR A 60 12.76 -42.10 -15.25
C TYR A 60 11.38 -42.57 -14.76
N VAL A 61 11.07 -43.85 -15.01
CA VAL A 61 9.81 -44.47 -14.61
C VAL A 61 10.07 -45.26 -13.33
N ILE A 62 9.42 -44.86 -12.23
CA ILE A 62 9.47 -45.62 -10.98
C ILE A 62 8.40 -46.70 -11.05
N ASN A 63 8.80 -47.97 -11.04
CA ASN A 63 7.86 -49.09 -10.95
C ASN A 63 7.26 -49.14 -9.54
N GLU A 64 5.92 -49.04 -9.41
CA GLU A 64 5.18 -48.98 -8.14
C GLU A 64 5.49 -50.14 -7.16
N THR A 65 6.05 -51.24 -7.66
CA THR A 65 6.47 -52.41 -6.89
C THR A 65 7.84 -52.28 -6.22
N SER A 66 8.61 -51.24 -6.56
CA SER A 66 9.96 -51.04 -6.03
C SER A 66 9.90 -50.05 -4.87
N GLN A 67 9.69 -50.56 -3.66
CA GLN A 67 10.11 -49.82 -2.46
C GLN A 67 11.59 -49.49 -2.63
N LEU A 68 11.93 -48.23 -2.91
CA LEU A 68 13.31 -47.79 -2.97
C LEU A 68 13.90 -47.99 -1.56
N LYS A 69 14.68 -49.05 -1.37
CA LYS A 69 15.41 -49.31 -0.13
C LYS A 69 16.72 -48.51 -0.20
N THR A 70 16.71 -47.31 0.36
CA THR A 70 17.95 -46.64 0.79
C THR A 70 18.09 -46.87 2.29
N ASP A 71 19.16 -47.56 2.70
CA ASP A 71 19.59 -47.72 4.10
C ASP A 71 18.47 -47.97 5.13
N GLY A 72 17.58 -48.91 4.85
CA GLY A 72 16.69 -49.51 5.84
C GLY A 72 15.34 -48.83 6.09
N GLU A 73 15.00 -47.73 5.41
CA GLU A 73 13.66 -47.11 5.52
C GLU A 73 12.87 -47.18 4.21
N PRO A 74 11.56 -47.46 4.26
CA PRO A 74 10.70 -47.45 3.08
C PRO A 74 10.47 -46.01 2.61
N VAL A 75 10.83 -45.72 1.36
CA VAL A 75 10.62 -44.40 0.75
C VAL A 75 9.26 -44.37 0.02
N ASP A 76 8.38 -43.42 0.34
CA ASP A 76 7.06 -43.26 -0.30
C ASP A 76 7.20 -42.50 -1.63
N LEU A 77 6.60 -43.02 -2.71
CA LEU A 77 6.57 -42.41 -4.05
C LEU A 77 5.98 -40.99 -4.06
N LYS A 78 5.16 -40.66 -3.05
CA LYS A 78 4.63 -39.31 -2.87
C LYS A 78 5.72 -38.28 -2.57
N ASP A 79 6.83 -38.68 -1.98
CA ASP A 79 7.89 -37.75 -1.56
C ASP A 79 8.64 -37.14 -2.76
N TYR A 80 8.62 -37.81 -3.91
CA TYR A 80 9.21 -37.30 -5.16
C TYR A 80 8.22 -36.65 -6.12
N SER A 81 6.93 -36.94 -5.98
CA SER A 81 5.86 -36.41 -6.85
C SER A 81 5.11 -35.24 -6.22
N THR A 82 5.32 -34.99 -4.92
CA THR A 82 4.66 -33.92 -4.18
C THR A 82 5.68 -33.00 -3.52
N GLN A 83 5.43 -31.69 -3.61
CA GLN A 83 6.21 -30.68 -2.91
C GLN A 83 5.39 -30.06 -1.79
N TYR A 84 5.98 -29.97 -0.60
CA TYR A 84 5.40 -29.19 0.48
C TYR A 84 5.84 -27.74 0.38
N VAL A 85 4.87 -26.87 0.07
CA VAL A 85 5.11 -25.44 -0.09
C VAL A 85 4.39 -24.66 0.99
N LYS A 86 5.13 -23.82 1.73
CA LYS A 86 4.56 -22.90 2.72
C LYS A 86 3.61 -21.92 2.02
N ARG A 87 2.46 -21.63 2.64
CA ARG A 87 1.46 -20.66 2.11
C ARG A 87 2.08 -19.31 1.77
N LYS A 88 3.04 -18.86 2.58
CA LYS A 88 3.78 -17.61 2.37
C LYS A 88 4.46 -17.56 0.99
N ALA A 89 5.04 -18.66 0.51
CA ALA A 89 5.72 -18.66 -0.78
C ALA A 89 4.76 -18.40 -1.96
N PHE A 90 3.50 -18.83 -1.86
CA PHE A 90 2.50 -18.51 -2.88
C PHE A 90 2.05 -17.04 -2.82
N ALA A 91 1.94 -16.48 -1.61
CA ALA A 91 1.66 -15.05 -1.46
C ALA A 91 2.80 -14.21 -2.07
N ASP A 92 4.05 -14.50 -1.69
CA ASP A 92 5.25 -13.85 -2.22
C ASP A 92 5.33 -13.99 -3.76
N MET A 93 4.94 -15.15 -4.32
CA MET A 93 4.87 -15.37 -5.78
C MET A 93 3.82 -14.46 -6.45
N ILE A 94 2.62 -14.33 -5.87
CA ILE A 94 1.58 -13.45 -6.43
C ILE A 94 2.04 -11.99 -6.39
N GLU A 95 2.68 -11.56 -5.29
CA GLU A 95 3.27 -10.21 -5.18
C GLU A 95 4.35 -9.98 -6.24
N ALA A 96 5.26 -10.94 -6.43
CA ALA A 96 6.28 -10.89 -7.46
C ALA A 96 5.66 -10.84 -8.87
N PHE A 97 4.57 -11.57 -9.11
CA PHE A 97 3.91 -11.59 -10.40
C PHE A 97 3.24 -10.25 -10.73
N ILE A 98 2.57 -9.64 -9.75
CA ILE A 98 2.01 -8.28 -9.88
C ILE A 98 3.14 -7.27 -10.13
N GLY A 99 4.26 -7.39 -9.42
CA GLY A 99 5.45 -6.55 -9.64
C GLY A 99 6.01 -6.68 -11.06
N ALA A 100 6.10 -7.90 -11.58
CA ALA A 100 6.55 -8.15 -12.96
C ALA A 100 5.64 -7.49 -14.00
N PHE A 101 4.32 -7.56 -13.81
CA PHE A 101 3.36 -6.86 -14.66
C PHE A 101 3.53 -5.34 -14.60
N LEU A 102 3.73 -4.77 -13.41
CA LEU A 102 3.91 -3.34 -13.22
C LEU A 102 5.16 -2.79 -13.92
N ILE A 103 6.24 -3.58 -13.95
CA ILE A 103 7.49 -3.19 -14.62
C ILE A 103 7.40 -3.38 -16.13
N SER A 104 6.73 -4.45 -16.58
CA SER A 104 6.58 -4.77 -18.00
C SER A 104 5.54 -3.90 -18.70
N THR A 105 4.60 -3.33 -17.95
CA THR A 105 3.43 -2.58 -18.47
C THR A 105 3.20 -1.29 -17.68
N ASP A 106 1.99 -0.72 -17.74
CA ASP A 106 1.59 0.43 -16.95
C ASP A 106 0.75 0.03 -15.71
N TYR A 107 0.48 1.01 -14.85
CA TYR A 107 -0.32 0.78 -13.64
C TYR A 107 -1.80 0.45 -13.95
N THR A 108 -2.32 0.85 -15.12
CA THR A 108 -3.71 0.60 -15.53
C THR A 108 -3.92 -0.86 -15.92
N ILE A 109 -3.03 -1.41 -16.75
CA ILE A 109 -3.00 -2.81 -17.14
C ILE A 109 -2.76 -3.68 -15.90
N THR A 110 -1.84 -3.25 -15.03
CA THR A 110 -1.60 -3.93 -13.75
C THR A 110 -2.85 -3.98 -12.88
N MET A 111 -3.64 -2.90 -12.81
CA MET A 111 -4.93 -2.91 -12.10
C MET A 111 -5.94 -3.88 -12.72
N GLN A 112 -6.00 -3.97 -14.05
CA GLN A 112 -6.85 -4.95 -14.73
C GLN A 112 -6.40 -6.39 -14.43
N PHE A 113 -5.10 -6.63 -14.41
CA PHE A 113 -4.53 -7.92 -14.01
C PHE A 113 -4.84 -8.29 -12.55
N MET A 114 -4.73 -7.33 -11.63
CA MET A 114 -5.12 -7.54 -10.23
C MET A 114 -6.62 -7.83 -10.10
N LYS A 115 -7.47 -7.17 -10.88
CA LYS A 115 -8.91 -7.50 -10.97
C LYS A 115 -9.13 -8.93 -11.46
N TRP A 116 -8.36 -9.38 -12.46
CA TRP A 116 -8.38 -10.77 -12.94
C TRP A 116 -7.96 -11.76 -11.83
N LEU A 117 -6.97 -11.41 -11.00
CA LEU A 117 -6.60 -12.14 -9.80
C LEU A 117 -7.68 -12.13 -8.70
N SER A 118 -8.87 -11.56 -8.94
CA SER A 118 -9.92 -11.36 -7.92
C SER A 118 -9.48 -10.46 -6.76
N ILE A 119 -8.47 -9.59 -6.97
CA ILE A 119 -8.11 -8.53 -6.04
C ILE A 119 -8.83 -7.27 -6.47
N ASP A 120 -9.65 -6.73 -5.57
CA ASP A 120 -10.51 -5.61 -5.92
C ASP A 120 -9.77 -4.27 -5.80
N VAL A 121 -9.29 -3.78 -6.94
CA VAL A 121 -8.50 -2.56 -7.04
C VAL A 121 -9.19 -1.44 -7.81
N ILE A 122 -10.25 -1.75 -8.56
CA ILE A 122 -10.99 -0.79 -9.37
C ILE A 122 -12.32 -0.49 -8.66
N PRO A 123 -12.55 0.74 -8.20
CA PRO A 123 -13.78 1.09 -7.51
C PRO A 123 -14.93 1.12 -8.51
N LEU A 124 -15.61 -0.01 -8.68
CA LEU A 124 -16.79 -0.14 -9.54
C LEU A 124 -18.07 -0.16 -8.70
N ASP A 125 -19.10 0.52 -9.20
CA ASP A 125 -20.45 0.45 -8.67
C ASP A 125 -21.16 -0.86 -9.09
N LYS A 126 -22.41 -1.04 -8.67
CA LYS A 126 -23.22 -2.24 -9.03
C LYS A 126 -23.48 -2.37 -10.54
N ASN A 127 -23.30 -1.28 -11.29
CA ASN A 127 -23.53 -1.17 -12.73
C ASN A 127 -22.21 -1.16 -13.53
N ASN A 128 -21.07 -1.50 -12.91
CA ASN A 128 -19.73 -1.45 -13.49
C ASN A 128 -19.23 -0.06 -13.92
N HIS A 129 -19.79 1.03 -13.39
CA HIS A 129 -19.22 2.37 -13.55
C HIS A 129 -18.17 2.67 -12.48
N ILE A 130 -17.18 3.49 -12.82
CA ILE A 130 -16.17 3.95 -11.87
C ILE A 130 -16.86 4.84 -10.82
N MET A 131 -16.73 4.47 -9.55
CA MET A 131 -17.28 5.25 -8.45
C MET A 131 -16.63 6.63 -8.39
N GLU A 132 -17.43 7.65 -8.13
CA GLU A 132 -16.92 8.99 -7.86
C GLU A 132 -16.14 9.04 -6.54
N VAL A 133 -15.16 9.95 -6.48
CA VAL A 133 -14.39 10.18 -5.27
C VAL A 133 -15.33 10.69 -4.18
N PRO A 134 -15.35 10.06 -2.99
CA PRO A 134 -16.18 10.55 -1.88
C PRO A 134 -15.88 12.01 -1.57
N SER A 135 -16.94 12.79 -1.32
CA SER A 135 -16.80 14.18 -0.89
C SER A 135 -15.98 14.26 0.39
N ILE A 136 -15.06 15.22 0.43
CA ILE A 136 -14.28 15.52 1.64
C ILE A 136 -15.00 16.50 2.58
N LEU A 137 -16.13 17.06 2.13
CA LEU A 137 -16.94 18.00 2.88
C LEU A 137 -17.75 17.26 3.97
N CYS A 138 -17.89 17.86 5.15
CA CYS A 138 -18.64 17.26 6.27
C CYS A 138 -20.17 17.46 6.16
N SER A 139 -20.64 18.43 5.38
CA SER A 139 -22.07 18.78 5.27
C SER A 139 -22.75 18.20 4.03
N TYR A 140 -24.01 17.83 4.18
CA TYR A 140 -24.90 17.35 3.10
C TYR A 140 -25.33 18.43 2.09
N SER A 141 -24.91 19.70 2.26
CA SER A 141 -25.22 20.75 1.29
C SER A 141 -24.52 20.49 -0.05
N THR A 142 -25.16 20.92 -1.13
CA THR A 142 -24.63 20.78 -2.49
C THR A 142 -23.33 21.57 -2.64
N ASN A 143 -22.43 21.09 -3.51
CA ASN A 143 -21.09 21.68 -3.72
C ASN A 143 -21.13 23.19 -4.03
N ASP A 144 -22.19 23.69 -4.64
CA ASP A 144 -22.28 25.09 -5.07
C ASP A 144 -22.55 26.07 -3.92
N GLU A 145 -23.28 25.68 -2.88
CA GLU A 145 -23.53 26.55 -1.72
C GLU A 145 -22.32 26.62 -0.77
N ILE A 146 -21.55 25.53 -0.68
CA ILE A 146 -20.41 25.42 0.25
C ILE A 146 -19.15 26.06 -0.33
N ARG A 147 -19.00 26.10 -1.66
CA ARG A 147 -17.86 26.72 -2.36
C ARG A 147 -17.48 28.12 -1.88
N PRO A 148 -18.40 29.11 -1.75
CA PRO A 148 -18.05 30.43 -1.24
C PRO A 148 -17.57 30.41 0.21
N ILE A 149 -18.15 29.53 1.05
CA ILE A 149 -17.77 29.38 2.46
C ILE A 149 -16.36 28.79 2.58
N VAL A 150 -16.06 27.76 1.79
CA VAL A 150 -14.71 27.18 1.68
C VAL A 150 -13.72 28.23 1.19
N GLY A 151 -14.07 29.00 0.15
CA GLY A 151 -13.22 30.07 -0.37
C GLY A 151 -12.94 31.17 0.64
N LYS A 152 -13.92 31.54 1.48
CA LYS A 152 -13.77 32.50 2.56
C LYS A 152 -12.82 31.98 3.64
N PHE A 153 -13.09 30.79 4.17
CA PHE A 153 -12.24 30.16 5.20
C PHE A 153 -10.80 29.96 4.70
N TYR A 154 -10.63 29.57 3.43
CA TYR A 154 -9.33 29.37 2.80
C TYR A 154 -8.47 30.65 2.84
N LYS A 155 -9.08 31.80 2.55
CA LYS A 155 -8.41 33.12 2.60
C LYS A 155 -8.14 33.56 4.03
N GLU A 156 -9.07 33.34 4.96
CA GLU A 156 -8.90 33.68 6.38
C GLU A 156 -7.71 32.96 7.02
N GLN A 157 -7.48 31.70 6.66
CA GLN A 157 -6.32 30.92 7.13
C GLN A 157 -5.05 31.15 6.29
N ALA A 158 -5.11 32.02 5.28
CA ALA A 158 -4.00 32.32 4.37
C ALA A 158 -3.36 31.05 3.76
N PHE A 159 -4.19 30.12 3.29
CA PHE A 159 -3.72 28.92 2.60
C PHE A 159 -3.12 29.20 1.21
N ASP A 160 -3.38 30.39 0.64
CA ASP A 160 -2.77 30.84 -0.61
C ASP A 160 -1.23 30.93 -0.49
N ASP A 161 -0.69 31.08 0.73
CA ASP A 161 0.77 31.03 0.96
C ASP A 161 1.33 29.63 0.72
N ILE A 162 0.58 28.58 1.08
CA ILE A 162 1.01 27.20 0.87
C ILE A 162 1.08 26.90 -0.62
N GLU A 163 0.08 27.31 -1.40
CA GLU A 163 0.07 27.14 -2.86
C GLU A 163 1.26 27.80 -3.55
N LYS A 164 1.73 28.95 -3.04
CA LYS A 164 2.96 29.60 -3.51
C LYS A 164 4.21 28.78 -3.17
N ILE A 165 4.30 28.24 -1.94
CA ILE A 165 5.43 27.42 -1.50
C ILE A 165 5.55 26.15 -2.36
N ILE A 166 4.44 25.46 -2.62
CA ILE A 166 4.43 24.23 -3.41
C ILE A 166 4.38 24.49 -4.93
N ASN A 167 4.25 25.76 -5.35
CA ASN A 167 4.07 26.18 -6.74
C ASN A 167 2.96 25.42 -7.48
N TYR A 168 1.80 25.27 -6.83
CA TYR A 168 0.65 24.53 -7.36
C TYR A 168 -0.66 25.11 -6.85
N ASN A 169 -1.66 25.25 -7.73
CA ASN A 169 -2.99 25.73 -7.40
C ASN A 169 -4.00 24.57 -7.37
N PHE A 170 -4.65 24.35 -6.23
CA PHE A 170 -5.61 23.27 -6.08
C PHE A 170 -6.92 23.58 -6.81
N LYS A 171 -7.31 22.68 -7.73
CA LYS A 171 -8.65 22.71 -8.35
C LYS A 171 -9.77 22.69 -7.31
N ASN A 172 -9.59 21.92 -6.24
CA ASN A 172 -10.51 21.88 -5.10
C ASN A 172 -9.75 22.18 -3.81
N LYS A 173 -9.94 23.43 -3.33
CA LYS A 173 -9.33 23.98 -2.12
C LYS A 173 -9.69 23.22 -0.83
N ALA A 174 -10.80 22.48 -0.82
CA ALA A 174 -11.21 21.68 0.33
C ALA A 174 -10.20 20.59 0.68
N TYR A 175 -9.49 20.01 -0.30
CA TYR A 175 -8.47 19.00 -0.03
C TYR A 175 -7.28 19.55 0.76
N LEU A 176 -6.85 20.78 0.46
CA LEU A 176 -5.75 21.41 1.18
C LEU A 176 -6.16 21.72 2.62
N ILE A 177 -7.37 22.26 2.82
CA ILE A 177 -7.90 22.51 4.17
C ILE A 177 -7.93 21.20 4.98
N ALA A 178 -8.48 20.12 4.41
CA ALA A 178 -8.54 18.83 5.06
C ALA A 178 -7.15 18.29 5.42
N ALA A 179 -6.17 18.40 4.50
CA ALA A 179 -4.80 17.95 4.71
C ALA A 179 -4.08 18.68 5.86
N PHE A 180 -4.42 19.95 6.10
CA PHE A 180 -3.85 20.75 7.19
C PHE A 180 -4.71 20.78 8.46
N THR A 181 -5.77 19.97 8.54
CA THR A 181 -6.66 19.93 9.70
C THR A 181 -6.43 18.69 10.56
N HIS A 182 -5.93 18.90 11.78
CA HIS A 182 -5.81 17.86 12.80
C HIS A 182 -7.17 17.49 13.40
N PRO A 183 -7.42 16.23 13.82
CA PRO A 183 -8.69 15.79 14.41
C PRO A 183 -9.17 16.59 15.63
N SER A 184 -8.25 17.22 16.36
CA SER A 184 -8.59 18.09 17.50
C SER A 184 -9.05 19.49 17.11
N SER A 185 -9.02 19.84 15.82
CA SER A 185 -9.39 21.18 15.36
C SER A 185 -10.90 21.38 15.36
N PHE A 186 -11.38 22.39 16.07
CA PHE A 186 -12.79 22.80 16.05
C PHE A 186 -13.06 23.93 15.04
N ALA A 187 -12.00 24.52 14.48
CA ALA A 187 -12.07 25.63 13.54
C ALA A 187 -12.59 25.20 12.17
N ASN A 188 -12.18 24.01 11.70
CA ASN A 188 -12.65 23.45 10.45
C ASN A 188 -13.89 22.60 10.69
N ARG A 189 -15.06 23.15 10.34
CA ARG A 189 -16.35 22.43 10.32
C ARG A 189 -16.80 22.07 8.90
N LEU A 190 -15.96 22.35 7.91
CA LEU A 190 -16.29 22.27 6.50
C LEU A 190 -15.83 20.94 5.89
N THR A 191 -14.67 20.44 6.31
CA THR A 191 -14.02 19.27 5.72
C THR A 191 -13.58 18.27 6.79
N ASN A 192 -13.43 17.02 6.40
CA ASN A 192 -12.91 15.97 7.28
C ASN A 192 -11.43 16.26 7.65
N CYS A 193 -10.95 15.62 8.71
CA CYS A 193 -9.55 15.67 9.13
C CYS A 193 -8.61 14.94 8.14
N TYR A 194 -7.30 15.15 8.30
CA TYR A 194 -6.29 14.59 7.40
C TYR A 194 -6.15 13.06 7.47
N GLU A 195 -6.65 12.36 8.49
CA GLU A 195 -6.34 10.94 8.76
C GLU A 195 -6.62 10.01 7.56
N ARG A 196 -7.71 10.25 6.82
CA ARG A 196 -8.03 9.47 5.62
C ARG A 196 -7.10 9.79 4.45
N LEU A 197 -6.67 11.04 4.33
CA LEU A 197 -5.68 11.46 3.33
C LEU A 197 -4.28 10.94 3.69
N GLU A 198 -3.92 10.88 4.97
CA GLU A 198 -2.69 10.26 5.47
C GLU A 198 -2.64 8.78 5.08
N PHE A 199 -3.71 8.02 5.33
CA PHE A 199 -3.80 6.61 4.90
C PHE A 199 -3.55 6.44 3.39
N LEU A 200 -4.07 7.36 2.57
CA LEU A 200 -3.84 7.34 1.13
C LEU A 200 -2.40 7.75 0.78
N GLY A 201 -1.89 8.80 1.41
CA GLY A 201 -0.57 9.37 1.17
C GLY A 201 0.54 8.39 1.53
N ASP A 202 0.44 7.69 2.66
CA ASP A 202 1.38 6.65 3.10
C ASP A 202 1.54 5.56 2.03
N ALA A 203 0.42 5.03 1.52
CA ALA A 203 0.44 4.03 0.47
C ALA A 203 1.04 4.55 -0.85
N VAL A 204 0.85 5.83 -1.18
CA VAL A 204 1.43 6.47 -2.38
C VAL A 204 2.93 6.69 -2.21
N LEU A 205 3.38 7.17 -1.05
CA LEU A 205 4.80 7.37 -0.75
C LEU A 205 5.56 6.05 -0.82
N ASP A 206 5.06 5.00 -0.17
CA ASP A 206 5.65 3.66 -0.22
C ASP A 206 5.78 3.14 -1.64
N PHE A 207 4.73 3.30 -2.45
CA PHE A 207 4.72 2.86 -3.85
C PHE A 207 5.74 3.62 -4.70
N LEU A 208 5.73 4.95 -4.63
CA LEU A 208 6.62 5.80 -5.43
C LEU A 208 8.08 5.61 -5.02
N ALA A 209 8.37 5.51 -3.72
CA ALA A 209 9.70 5.22 -3.19
C ALA A 209 10.20 3.86 -3.69
N THR A 210 9.41 2.80 -3.51
CA THR A 210 9.77 1.43 -3.93
C THR A 210 10.01 1.38 -5.44
N ARG A 211 9.13 2.01 -6.23
CA ARG A 211 9.26 2.07 -7.68
C ARG A 211 10.51 2.83 -8.11
N HIS A 212 10.81 3.96 -7.47
CA HIS A 212 12.01 4.73 -7.79
C HIS A 212 13.28 3.93 -7.51
N ILE A 213 13.36 3.26 -6.35
CA ILE A 213 14.50 2.41 -5.99
C ILE A 213 14.68 1.28 -7.00
N PHE A 214 13.60 0.60 -7.36
CA PHE A 214 13.65 -0.56 -8.28
C PHE A 214 14.09 -0.17 -9.69
N ILE A 215 13.73 1.03 -10.17
CA ILE A 215 14.13 1.52 -11.49
C ILE A 215 15.57 2.04 -11.49
N THR A 216 15.99 2.72 -10.41
CA THR A 216 17.29 3.39 -10.35
C THR A 216 18.44 2.44 -9.98
N ASP A 217 18.22 1.46 -9.10
CA ASP A 217 19.25 0.52 -8.64
C ASP A 217 18.79 -0.93 -8.78
N THR A 218 19.33 -1.62 -9.78
CA THR A 218 19.02 -3.04 -10.07
C THR A 218 19.82 -4.04 -9.23
N LYS A 219 20.83 -3.59 -8.48
CA LYS A 219 21.71 -4.46 -7.68
C LYS A 219 21.43 -4.40 -6.18
N ILE A 220 20.43 -3.61 -5.79
CA ILE A 220 20.07 -3.44 -4.39
C ILE A 220 19.50 -4.73 -3.79
N THR A 221 19.90 -5.05 -2.57
CA THR A 221 19.40 -6.23 -1.87
C THR A 221 17.99 -5.96 -1.31
N PRO A 222 17.12 -6.99 -1.20
CA PRO A 222 15.76 -6.82 -0.65
C PRO A 222 15.74 -6.20 0.76
N GLY A 223 16.74 -6.54 1.58
CA GLY A 223 16.92 -5.93 2.91
C GLY A 223 17.16 -4.43 2.79
N ARG A 224 18.09 -4.02 1.91
CA ARG A 224 18.42 -2.59 1.73
C ARG A 224 17.26 -1.78 1.14
N VAL A 225 16.45 -2.35 0.24
CA VAL A 225 15.21 -1.72 -0.23
C VAL A 225 14.26 -1.44 0.93
N THR A 226 14.14 -2.40 1.86
CA THR A 226 13.29 -2.26 3.04
C THR A 226 13.81 -1.15 3.96
N ASP A 227 15.12 -1.11 4.21
CA ASP A 227 15.75 -0.07 5.02
C ASP A 227 15.49 1.32 4.42
N ILE A 228 15.74 1.50 3.12
CA ILE A 228 15.55 2.80 2.46
C ILE A 228 14.07 3.21 2.49
N ARG A 229 13.15 2.26 2.27
CA ARG A 229 11.72 2.56 2.35
C ARG A 229 11.33 3.07 3.74
N GLN A 230 11.75 2.37 4.81
CA GLN A 230 11.48 2.79 6.19
C GLN A 230 12.10 4.16 6.51
N ASP A 231 13.25 4.44 5.93
CA ASP A 231 13.97 5.68 6.11
C ASP A 231 13.33 6.84 5.31
N LEU A 232 12.72 6.57 4.16
CA LEU A 232 11.97 7.56 3.36
C LEU A 232 10.59 7.88 3.96
N SER A 233 9.87 6.87 4.48
CA SER A 233 8.61 7.07 5.21
C SER A 233 8.81 7.42 6.68
N ASN A 234 10.03 7.81 7.07
CA ASN A 234 10.33 8.20 8.43
C ASN A 234 9.63 9.52 8.78
N ASN A 235 8.77 9.47 9.79
CA ASN A 235 8.06 10.63 10.33
C ASN A 235 9.00 11.80 10.67
N GLY A 236 10.21 11.53 11.17
CA GLY A 236 11.19 12.57 11.47
C GLY A 236 11.66 13.34 10.23
N ARG A 237 11.84 12.66 9.09
CA ARG A 237 12.21 13.34 7.84
C ARG A 237 11.05 14.15 7.27
N LEU A 238 9.85 13.59 7.30
CA LEU A 238 8.64 14.29 6.86
C LEU A 238 8.37 15.53 7.74
N ALA A 239 8.58 15.42 9.06
CA ALA A 239 8.49 16.54 9.99
C ALA A 239 9.55 17.60 9.69
N TYR A 240 10.80 17.20 9.44
CA TYR A 240 11.86 18.13 9.05
C TYR A 240 11.49 18.91 7.78
N ILE A 241 10.98 18.24 6.74
CA ILE A 241 10.51 18.90 5.51
C ILE A 241 9.42 19.93 5.83
N LEU A 242 8.46 19.58 6.69
CA LEU A 242 7.38 20.47 7.08
C LEU A 242 7.89 21.72 7.82
N VAL A 243 8.93 21.58 8.64
CA VAL A 243 9.60 22.70 9.33
C VAL A 243 10.41 23.54 8.35
N ALA A 244 11.22 22.92 7.50
CA ALA A 244 12.08 23.59 6.53
C ALA A 244 11.28 24.51 5.57
N TYR A 245 10.08 24.10 5.17
CA TYR A 245 9.18 24.91 4.34
C TYR A 245 8.20 25.79 5.14
N ARG A 246 8.36 25.87 6.48
CA ARG A 246 7.49 26.62 7.42
C ARG A 246 6.00 26.26 7.33
N LEU A 247 5.67 25.09 6.80
CA LEU A 247 4.30 24.61 6.65
C LEU A 247 3.66 24.22 7.98
N HIS A 248 4.47 23.88 8.98
CA HIS A 248 4.00 23.54 10.33
C HIS A 248 3.17 24.67 10.98
N THR A 249 3.43 25.93 10.61
CA THR A 249 2.72 27.12 11.10
C THR A 249 1.26 27.20 10.64
N LYS A 250 0.90 26.46 9.58
CA LYS A 250 -0.44 26.47 8.97
C LYS A 250 -1.29 25.25 9.40
N ILE A 251 -0.78 24.39 10.28
CA ILE A 251 -1.56 23.27 10.81
C ILE A 251 -2.68 23.81 11.71
N LEU A 252 -3.92 23.43 11.40
CA LEU A 252 -5.08 23.73 12.23
C LEU A 252 -5.21 22.66 13.31
N HIS A 253 -5.01 23.03 14.56
CA HIS A 253 -5.22 22.17 15.73
C HIS A 253 -5.65 22.99 16.94
N ASN A 254 -6.30 22.34 17.92
CA ASN A 254 -6.64 22.96 19.21
C ASN A 254 -6.05 22.20 20.41
N SER A 255 -5.09 21.28 20.19
CA SER A 255 -4.40 20.56 21.26
C SER A 255 -3.16 21.35 21.76
N PRO A 256 -3.05 21.68 23.06
CA PRO A 256 -1.87 22.36 23.62
C PRO A 256 -0.63 21.46 23.69
N ASP A 257 -0.81 20.15 23.93
CA ASP A 257 0.29 19.18 23.90
C ASP A 257 0.93 19.09 22.52
N LEU A 258 0.10 19.07 21.47
CA LEU A 258 0.58 19.07 20.09
C LEU A 258 1.34 20.36 19.77
N PHE A 259 0.82 21.51 20.21
CA PHE A 259 1.48 22.80 20.02
C PHE A 259 2.90 22.80 20.60
N GLY A 260 3.04 22.38 21.86
CA GLY A 260 4.34 22.33 22.54
C GLY A 260 5.35 21.43 21.82
N LYS A 261 4.90 20.27 21.32
CA LYS A 261 5.73 19.35 20.55
C LYS A 261 6.18 19.92 19.21
N ILE A 262 5.27 20.56 18.46
CA ILE A 262 5.59 21.21 17.19
C ILE A 262 6.61 22.33 17.43
N GLN A 263 6.38 23.16 18.45
CA GLN A 263 7.24 24.31 18.73
C GLN A 263 8.63 23.89 19.23
N MET A 264 8.72 22.86 20.08
CA MET A 264 9.99 22.28 20.50
C MET A 264 10.77 21.73 19.30
N TYR A 265 10.12 20.93 18.46
CA TYR A 265 10.77 20.36 17.27
C TYR A 265 11.17 21.42 16.25
N ALA A 266 10.34 22.44 16.03
CA ALA A 266 10.68 23.56 15.15
C ALA A 266 11.86 24.37 15.70
N GLY A 267 11.87 24.70 17.00
CA GLY A 267 12.96 25.44 17.64
C GLY A 267 14.31 24.72 17.57
N ASP A 268 14.32 23.39 17.64
CA ASP A 268 15.55 22.58 17.54
C ASP A 268 16.09 22.47 16.09
N ASN A 269 15.26 22.75 15.07
CA ASN A 269 15.57 22.49 13.66
C ASN A 269 15.43 23.73 12.74
N GLU A 270 15.03 24.87 13.27
CA GLU A 270 15.09 26.16 12.56
C GLU A 270 16.54 26.67 12.54
N VAL A 271 17.21 26.49 11.39
CA VAL A 271 18.51 27.09 11.06
C VAL A 271 18.30 28.33 10.19
#